data_AF-A0A2V9MU01-F1
#
_entry.id   AF-A0A2V9MU01-F1
#
_cell.length_a   1.000
_cell.length_b   1.000
_cell.length_c   1.000
_cell.angle_alpha   90.00
_cell.angle_beta   90.00
_cell.angle_gamma   90.00
#
_symmetry.space_group_name_H-M   'P 1'
#
loop_
_entity.id
_entity.type
_entity.pdbx_description
1 polymer ?
#
loop_
_entity_poly.entity_id
_entity_poly.type
_entity_poly.pdbx_seq_one_letter_code
_entity_poly.pdbx_strand_id
1 'polypeptide(L)'
;MRKQMLGTIIALLAVVLMAGAQTPDTGTTVTRAALQKVAIVPGDGGISIEMTAKGTVTPKVETLSSPARIVVDLPNTAVATSMSRIHVGNNGVNSVRIGTDASATTRVVVDL
;
A
#
# COMPACT_ATOMS: atom_id res chain seq x y z
N MET A 1 14.88 31.96 -51.91
CA MET A 1 15.22 30.99 -52.98
C MET A 1 16.48 30.24 -52.58
N ARG A 2 16.44 28.91 -52.69
CA ARG A 2 17.45 27.93 -52.26
C ARG A 2 18.78 28.06 -53.03
N LYS A 3 19.89 27.65 -52.40
CA LYS A 3 21.08 26.96 -52.96
C LYS A 3 22.06 26.67 -51.79
N GLN A 4 22.19 25.44 -51.29
CA GLN A 4 23.10 24.36 -51.73
C GLN A 4 24.56 24.86 -51.79
N MET A 5 25.53 24.39 -51.00
CA MET A 5 26.16 23.06 -50.91
C MET A 5 27.32 23.20 -49.87
N LEU A 6 27.58 22.31 -48.89
CA LEU A 6 28.32 21.04 -48.97
C LEU A 6 29.49 21.07 -47.97
N GLY A 7 29.71 19.97 -47.24
CA GLY A 7 30.88 19.72 -46.39
C GLY A 7 30.55 19.80 -44.89
N THR A 8 30.84 18.85 -44.02
CA THR A 8 31.76 17.71 -44.11
C THR A 8 31.39 16.75 -42.96
N ILE A 9 31.19 15.47 -43.26
CA ILE A 9 31.02 14.40 -42.27
C ILE A 9 32.43 14.03 -41.77
N ILE A 10 32.77 14.34 -40.52
CA ILE A 10 33.88 13.69 -39.81
C ILE A 10 33.41 13.39 -38.39
N ALA A 11 33.36 12.10 -38.08
CA ALA A 11 33.10 11.53 -36.78
C ALA A 11 34.37 11.55 -35.91
N LEU A 12 34.24 11.87 -34.61
CA LEU A 12 35.07 11.36 -33.50
C LEU A 12 34.46 11.89 -32.18
N LEU A 13 33.63 11.12 -31.45
CA LEU A 13 34.00 10.13 -30.42
C LEU A 13 34.71 10.71 -29.18
N ALA A 14 33.91 11.02 -28.15
CA ALA A 14 34.27 10.85 -26.73
C ALA A 14 33.00 11.03 -25.86
N VAL A 15 32.10 10.04 -25.85
CA VAL A 15 31.05 9.96 -24.83
C VAL A 15 31.66 9.32 -23.59
N VAL A 16 31.89 10.13 -22.55
CA VAL A 16 32.33 9.66 -21.24
C VAL A 16 31.17 8.91 -20.58
N LEU A 17 31.29 7.59 -20.51
CA LEU A 17 30.46 6.70 -19.70
C LEU A 17 30.81 6.89 -18.23
N MET A 18 30.07 7.74 -17.52
CA MET A 18 30.01 7.65 -16.05
C MET A 18 29.05 6.51 -15.70
N ALA A 19 29.62 5.38 -15.31
CA ALA A 19 28.90 4.21 -14.84
C ALA A 19 28.11 4.56 -13.58
N GLY A 20 26.81 4.83 -13.73
CA GLY A 20 25.87 4.72 -12.64
C GLY A 20 25.75 3.24 -12.29
N ALA A 21 26.31 2.84 -11.15
CA ALA A 21 26.03 1.56 -10.53
C ALA A 21 24.58 1.60 -10.01
N GLN A 22 23.60 1.51 -10.91
CA GLN A 22 22.26 1.07 -10.55
C GLN A 22 22.41 -0.44 -10.30
N THR A 23 22.66 -0.82 -9.05
CA THR A 23 22.45 -2.20 -8.62
C THR A 23 21.02 -2.55 -9.01
N PRO A 24 20.78 -3.58 -9.83
CA PRO A 24 19.44 -4.10 -10.02
C PRO A 24 19.01 -4.59 -8.64
N ASP A 25 18.07 -3.89 -8.00
CA ASP A 25 17.32 -4.44 -6.89
C ASP A 25 16.79 -5.78 -7.39
N THR A 26 17.42 -6.86 -6.91
CA THR A 26 16.93 -8.22 -7.12
C THR A 26 15.76 -8.35 -6.16
N GLY A 27 14.70 -7.61 -6.45
CA GLY A 27 13.45 -7.64 -5.73
C GLY A 27 12.85 -9.01 -5.98
N THR A 28 13.01 -9.91 -5.04
CA THR A 28 12.15 -11.09 -4.93
C THR A 28 10.72 -10.57 -5.03
N THR A 29 10.01 -10.90 -6.11
CA THR A 29 8.59 -10.61 -6.24
C THR A 29 7.86 -11.44 -5.17
N VAL A 30 7.78 -10.91 -3.95
CA VAL A 30 6.98 -11.49 -2.89
C VAL A 30 5.53 -11.27 -3.30
N THR A 31 4.84 -12.36 -3.67
CA THR A 31 3.40 -12.31 -3.91
C THR A 31 2.71 -11.88 -2.62
N ARG A 32 2.25 -10.63 -2.59
CA ARG A 32 1.53 -10.06 -1.44
C ARG A 32 0.09 -10.54 -1.40
N ALA A 33 -0.44 -10.72 -0.20
CA ALA A 33 -1.88 -10.82 -0.03
C ALA A 33 -2.54 -9.46 -0.36
N ALA A 34 -3.85 -9.46 -0.57
CA ALA A 34 -4.60 -8.26 -0.93
C ALA A 34 -5.85 -8.13 -0.05
N LEU A 35 -5.97 -7.05 0.73
CA LEU A 35 -7.18 -6.72 1.47
C LEU A 35 -8.21 -6.13 0.49
N GLN A 36 -9.25 -6.90 0.19
CA GLN A 36 -10.23 -6.59 -0.87
C GLN A 36 -11.45 -5.83 -0.34
N LYS A 37 -11.84 -6.11 0.90
CA LYS A 37 -13.05 -5.53 1.49
C LYS A 37 -12.89 -5.37 3.00
N VAL A 38 -13.45 -4.28 3.51
CA VAL A 38 -13.73 -4.08 4.93
C VAL A 38 -15.21 -3.70 5.03
N ALA A 39 -15.97 -4.42 5.84
CA ALA A 39 -17.40 -4.18 6.03
C ALA A 39 -17.72 -4.10 7.53
N ILE A 40 -18.71 -3.27 7.86
CA ILE A 40 -19.36 -3.32 9.17
C ILE A 40 -20.71 -4.00 8.98
N VAL A 41 -20.93 -5.06 9.73
CA VAL A 41 -22.20 -5.81 9.73
C VAL A 41 -22.74 -5.90 11.16
N PRO A 42 -24.06 -6.06 11.36
CA PRO A 42 -24.61 -6.37 12.67
C PRO A 42 -24.01 -7.68 13.20
N GLY A 43 -23.63 -7.71 14.47
CA GLY A 43 -23.14 -8.91 15.16
C GLY A 43 -23.95 -9.18 16.43
N ASP A 44 -23.73 -10.34 17.04
CA ASP A 44 -24.41 -10.70 18.29
C ASP A 44 -23.98 -9.74 19.40
N GLY A 45 -24.93 -8.90 19.84
CA GLY A 45 -24.69 -7.91 20.90
C GLY A 45 -23.91 -6.66 20.47
N GLY A 46 -23.74 -6.40 19.17
CA GLY A 46 -23.03 -5.20 18.71
C GLY A 46 -22.80 -5.16 17.20
N ILE A 47 -21.57 -4.79 16.80
CA ILE A 47 -21.15 -4.78 15.40
C ILE A 47 -19.99 -5.74 15.18
N SER A 48 -19.92 -6.32 13.98
CA SER A 48 -18.79 -7.10 13.49
C SER A 48 -18.09 -6.34 12.38
N ILE A 49 -16.76 -6.34 12.39
CA ILE A 49 -15.92 -5.74 11.35
C ILE A 49 -15.29 -6.89 10.57
N GLU A 50 -15.75 -7.08 9.34
CA GLU A 50 -15.32 -8.17 8.48
C GLU A 50 -14.27 -7.68 7.49
N MET A 51 -13.14 -8.38 7.45
CA MET A 51 -12.03 -8.13 6.53
C MET A 51 -11.90 -9.31 5.57
N THR A 52 -12.04 -9.06 4.26
CA THR A 52 -11.84 -10.08 3.23
C THR A 52 -10.50 -9.85 2.54
N ALA A 53 -9.63 -10.86 2.58
CA ALA A 53 -8.35 -10.83 1.90
C ALA A 53 -8.17 -11.98 0.91
N LYS A 54 -7.43 -11.72 -0.17
CA LYS A 54 -6.96 -12.73 -1.12
C LYS A 54 -5.50 -13.06 -0.82
N GLY A 55 -5.20 -14.36 -0.69
CA GLY A 55 -3.88 -14.84 -0.31
C GLY A 55 -3.76 -15.08 1.20
N THR A 56 -2.64 -15.64 1.62
CA THR A 56 -2.41 -15.98 3.02
C THR A 56 -2.08 -14.74 3.83
N VAL A 57 -2.81 -14.53 4.92
CA VAL A 57 -2.57 -13.44 5.87
C VAL A 57 -2.51 -14.03 7.27
N THR A 58 -1.56 -13.55 8.08
CA THR A 58 -1.49 -13.83 9.52
C THR A 58 -1.68 -12.51 10.26
N PRO A 59 -2.91 -12.16 10.66
CA PRO A 59 -3.19 -10.90 11.33
C PRO A 59 -2.53 -10.81 12.70
N LYS A 60 -2.12 -9.61 13.09
CA LYS A 60 -1.75 -9.27 14.47
C LYS A 60 -2.77 -8.28 15.00
N VAL A 61 -3.30 -8.53 16.20
CA VAL A 61 -4.29 -7.66 16.83
C VAL A 61 -3.70 -7.11 18.12
N GLU A 62 -3.80 -5.80 18.28
CA GLU A 62 -3.43 -5.11 19.51
C GLU A 62 -4.51 -4.09 19.89
N THR A 63 -4.53 -3.71 21.17
CA THR A 63 -5.34 -2.61 21.67
C THR A 63 -4.44 -1.48 22.12
N LEU A 64 -4.84 -0.26 21.81
CA LEU A 64 -4.16 0.95 22.26
C LEU A 64 -5.08 1.70 23.22
N SER A 65 -4.47 2.38 24.19
CA SER A 65 -5.13 3.35 25.05
C SER A 65 -4.67 4.76 24.68
N SER A 66 -5.53 5.74 24.92
CA SER A 66 -5.25 7.18 24.72
C SER A 66 -4.98 7.62 23.26
N PRO A 67 -6.00 7.60 22.37
CA PRO A 67 -7.37 7.15 22.60
C PRO A 67 -7.54 5.63 22.42
N ALA A 68 -8.67 5.09 22.90
CA ALA A 68 -8.99 3.67 22.81
C ALA A 68 -9.13 3.23 21.34
N ARG A 69 -8.35 2.23 20.94
CA ARG A 69 -8.34 1.70 19.57
C ARG A 69 -8.10 0.20 19.56
N ILE A 70 -8.69 -0.48 18.57
CA ILE A 70 -8.29 -1.83 18.17
C ILE A 70 -7.50 -1.68 16.87
N VAL A 71 -6.30 -2.25 16.81
CA VAL A 71 -5.45 -2.19 15.64
C VAL A 71 -5.26 -3.62 15.13
N VAL A 72 -5.51 -3.80 13.83
CA VAL A 72 -5.28 -5.05 13.13
C VAL A 72 -4.23 -4.80 12.06
N ASP A 73 -3.05 -5.39 12.26
CA ASP A 73 -1.96 -5.36 11.31
C ASP A 73 -2.00 -6.63 10.43
N LEU A 74 -1.89 -6.41 9.13
CA LEU A 74 -1.88 -7.43 8.09
C LEU A 74 -0.52 -7.34 7.36
N PRO A 75 0.51 -8.07 7.84
CA PRO A 75 1.84 -8.05 7.23
C PRO A 75 1.79 -8.51 5.78
N ASN A 76 2.68 -7.96 4.93
CA ASN A 76 2.80 -8.34 3.52
C ASN A 76 1.47 -8.33 2.74
N THR A 77 0.56 -7.44 3.14
CA THR A 77 -0.78 -7.32 2.55
C THR A 77 -0.92 -5.95 1.91
N ALA A 78 -1.30 -5.90 0.64
CA ALA A 78 -1.61 -4.67 -0.09
C ALA A 78 -3.09 -4.27 0.12
N VAL A 79 -3.36 -2.97 0.12
CA VAL A 79 -4.74 -2.46 0.08
C VAL A 79 -5.27 -2.60 -1.35
N ALA A 80 -6.31 -3.41 -1.53
CA ALA A 80 -7.00 -3.64 -2.81
C ALA A 80 -8.48 -3.26 -2.73
N THR A 81 -8.82 -2.34 -1.82
CA THR A 81 -10.12 -1.70 -1.70
C THR A 81 -9.97 -0.21 -1.96
N SER A 82 -11.01 0.45 -2.47
CA SER A 82 -11.04 1.90 -2.63
C SER A 82 -11.32 2.65 -1.32
N MET A 83 -11.72 1.94 -0.27
CA MET A 83 -12.04 2.53 1.02
C MET A 83 -10.79 2.72 1.87
N SER A 84 -10.58 3.94 2.37
CA SER A 84 -9.53 4.26 3.35
C SER A 84 -10.07 4.60 4.73
N ARG A 85 -11.37 4.92 4.83
CA ARG A 85 -12.08 5.18 6.08
C ARG A 85 -13.56 4.86 5.95
N ILE A 86 -14.16 4.35 7.02
CA ILE A 86 -15.60 4.16 7.18
C ILE A 86 -16.01 4.81 8.50
N HIS A 87 -16.94 5.75 8.45
CA HIS A 87 -17.54 6.33 9.66
C HIS A 87 -18.64 5.38 10.16
N VAL A 88 -18.63 5.08 11.46
CA VAL A 88 -19.58 4.14 12.07
C VAL A 88 -20.48 4.88 13.06
N GLY A 89 -19.89 5.53 14.06
CA GLY A 89 -20.61 6.35 15.04
C GLY A 89 -21.66 5.60 15.88
N ASN A 90 -21.49 4.29 16.11
CA ASN A 90 -22.47 3.46 16.81
C ASN A 90 -21.79 2.29 17.54
N ASN A 91 -22.45 1.73 18.57
CA ASN A 91 -21.98 0.58 19.35
C ASN A 91 -20.54 0.72 19.90
N GLY A 92 -20.15 1.93 20.32
CA GLY A 92 -18.81 2.20 20.84
C GLY A 92 -17.69 2.13 19.81
N VAL A 93 -18.03 2.25 18.51
CA VAL A 93 -17.07 2.40 17.41
C VAL A 93 -17.33 3.72 16.70
N ASN A 94 -16.32 4.57 16.68
CA ASN A 94 -16.34 5.85 15.99
C ASN A 94 -16.09 5.67 14.48
N SER A 95 -14.95 5.07 14.12
CA SER A 95 -14.54 4.92 12.72
C SER A 95 -13.62 3.73 12.50
N VAL A 96 -13.57 3.24 11.26
CA VAL A 96 -12.59 2.25 10.80
C VAL A 96 -11.70 2.90 9.76
N ARG A 97 -10.38 2.90 9.98
CA ARG A 97 -9.38 3.46 9.06
C ARG A 97 -8.50 2.36 8.48
N ILE A 98 -8.09 2.52 7.24
CA ILE A 98 -7.23 1.58 6.52
C ILE A 98 -6.04 2.37 5.98
N GLY A 99 -4.84 1.89 6.26
CA GLY A 99 -3.60 2.47 5.76
C GLY A 99 -2.52 1.43 5.55
N THR A 100 -1.43 1.82 4.92
CA THR A 100 -0.24 0.96 4.74
C THR A 100 0.98 1.73 5.21
N ASP A 101 1.89 1.06 5.90
CA ASP A 101 3.16 1.64 6.33
C ASP A 101 4.29 1.41 5.30
N ALA A 102 5.47 1.97 5.57
CA ALA A 102 6.64 1.80 4.72
C ALA A 102 7.15 0.34 4.67
N SER A 103 6.74 -0.49 5.64
CA SER A 103 7.12 -1.90 5.77
C SER A 103 6.15 -2.84 5.04
N ALA A 104 5.27 -2.32 4.19
CA ALA A 104 4.25 -3.09 3.46
C ALA A 104 3.26 -3.84 4.38
N THR A 105 3.01 -3.31 5.57
CA THR A 105 1.96 -3.80 6.48
C THR A 105 0.71 -2.94 6.28
N THR A 106 -0.41 -3.59 5.94
CA THR A 106 -1.71 -2.91 5.96
C THR A 106 -2.24 -2.90 7.38
N ARG A 107 -2.58 -1.72 7.88
CA ARG A 107 -3.13 -1.49 9.21
C ARG A 107 -4.58 -1.08 9.11
N VAL A 108 -5.46 -1.83 9.74
CA VAL A 108 -6.86 -1.47 9.96
C VAL A 108 -7.01 -1.01 11.41
N VAL A 109 -7.43 0.24 11.61
CA VAL A 109 -7.63 0.80 12.95
C VAL A 109 -9.11 1.05 13.19
N VAL A 110 -9.64 0.44 14.25
CA VAL A 110 -10.97 0.69 14.77
C VAL A 110 -10.84 1.70 15.90
N ASP A 111 -11.31 2.91 15.67
CA ASP A 111 -11.44 3.92 16.73
C ASP A 111 -12.71 3.65 17.52
N LEU A 112 -12.57 3.60 18.85
CA LEU A 112 -13.67 3.38 19.79
C LEU A 112 -14.24 4.72 20.27
#